data_AF-A0A316YXI6-F1
#
_entry.id   AF-A0A316YXI6-F1
#
_cell.length_a   1.000
_cell.length_b   1.000
_cell.length_c   1.000
_cell.angle_alpha   90.00
_cell.angle_beta   90.00
_cell.angle_gamma   90.00
#
_symmetry.space_group_name_H-M   'P 1'
#
loop_
_entity.id
_entity.type
_entity.pdbx_description
1 polymer ?
#
loop_
_entity_poly.entity_id
_entity_poly.type
_entity_poly.pdbx_seq_one_letter_code
_entity_poly.pdbx_strand_id
1 'polypeptide(L)'
;MLSSRSPSPLSDKSDSSAIDTSPPPIDADKGDAAPRTFSPIKLPIELWREVILVTQSSKDINSLSRTCKGLRTITADVNLRAEYILRSCMPCEAIFQASLRPDMFNEELLEMLLSQGAVLSRYFVQAFVQRFFAHTRRFGGASWLSRMKFSGAAALMKIANQKFSEGINPTSHYAMDLELYLRGSPELQLKLLVETKLAPIFPTDISADFAHTLVKSPEQARLLHDNGFRIKEKLLMQW
;
A
#
# COMPACT_ATOMS: atom_id res chain seq x y z
N MET A 1 -27.42 48.71 -22.35
CA MET A 1 -28.66 48.23 -23.00
C MET A 1 -28.26 47.47 -24.25
N LEU A 2 -28.48 46.15 -24.27
CA LEU A 2 -28.97 45.37 -25.42
C LEU A 2 -29.04 43.91 -24.97
N SER A 3 -30.28 43.50 -24.75
CA SER A 3 -30.73 42.17 -24.37
C SER A 3 -30.66 41.26 -25.59
N SER A 4 -30.09 40.07 -25.45
CA SER A 4 -30.37 38.98 -26.39
C SER A 4 -30.49 37.67 -25.61
N ARG A 5 -31.73 37.16 -25.61
CA ARG A 5 -32.16 35.90 -25.03
C ARG A 5 -31.69 34.76 -25.92
N SER A 6 -31.09 33.74 -25.32
CA SER A 6 -30.88 32.44 -25.97
C SER A 6 -32.02 31.48 -25.58
N PRO A 7 -32.45 30.57 -26.48
CA PRO A 7 -33.64 29.76 -26.30
C PRO A 7 -33.36 28.47 -25.52
N SER A 8 -34.33 28.09 -24.69
CA SER A 8 -34.40 26.80 -23.99
C SER A 8 -34.58 25.65 -24.99
N PRO A 9 -33.89 24.51 -24.83
CA PRO A 9 -34.20 23.31 -25.59
C PRO A 9 -35.28 22.47 -24.91
N LEU A 10 -36.28 22.18 -25.74
CA LEU A 10 -37.28 21.11 -25.77
C LEU A 10 -37.15 19.97 -24.73
N SER A 11 -38.25 19.73 -24.03
CA SER A 11 -38.52 18.49 -23.29
C SER A 11 -38.94 17.39 -24.25
N ASP A 12 -38.07 16.41 -24.49
CA ASP A 12 -38.46 15.15 -25.13
C ASP A 12 -39.13 14.25 -24.09
N LYS A 13 -40.45 14.11 -24.23
CA LYS A 13 -41.22 13.04 -23.59
C LYS A 13 -40.86 11.74 -24.30
N SER A 14 -39.97 10.97 -23.69
CA SER A 14 -39.72 9.58 -24.07
C SER A 14 -40.75 8.71 -23.36
N ASP A 15 -41.69 8.17 -24.13
CA ASP A 15 -42.64 7.16 -23.69
C ASP A 15 -41.89 5.92 -23.19
N SER A 16 -41.89 5.73 -21.87
CA SER A 16 -41.42 4.50 -21.23
C SER A 16 -42.48 3.42 -21.40
N SER A 17 -42.31 2.57 -22.42
CA SER A 17 -42.95 1.27 -22.47
C SER A 17 -42.37 0.41 -21.34
N ALA A 18 -43.15 0.26 -20.28
CA ALA A 18 -42.86 -0.67 -19.20
C ALA A 18 -42.87 -2.11 -19.76
N ILE A 19 -41.69 -2.64 -20.07
CA ILE A 19 -41.51 -4.07 -20.27
C ILE A 19 -41.61 -4.70 -18.88
N ASP A 20 -42.77 -5.27 -18.62
CA ASP A 20 -43.05 -6.14 -17.49
C ASP A 20 -42.10 -7.33 -17.56
N THR A 21 -40.95 -7.18 -16.91
CA THR A 21 -39.95 -8.22 -16.67
C THR A 21 -40.28 -8.93 -15.37
N SER A 22 -41.55 -9.27 -15.16
CA SER A 22 -41.93 -10.22 -14.13
C SER A 22 -41.12 -11.51 -14.35
N PRO A 23 -40.20 -11.86 -13.44
CA PRO A 23 -39.42 -13.07 -13.58
C PRO A 23 -40.38 -14.26 -13.63
N PRO A 24 -40.10 -15.27 -14.48
CA PRO A 24 -40.94 -16.46 -14.53
C PRO A 24 -41.04 -17.06 -13.12
N PRO A 25 -42.22 -17.59 -12.74
CA PRO A 25 -42.40 -18.22 -11.45
C PRO A 25 -41.39 -19.35 -11.34
N ILE A 26 -40.40 -19.16 -10.48
CA ILE A 26 -39.49 -20.22 -10.09
C ILE A 26 -40.37 -21.19 -9.32
N ASP A 27 -40.68 -22.32 -9.96
CA ASP A 27 -41.36 -23.43 -9.31
C ASP A 27 -40.62 -23.72 -8.01
N ALA A 28 -41.32 -23.44 -6.90
CA ALA A 28 -40.83 -23.70 -5.57
C ALA A 28 -40.79 -25.22 -5.38
N ASP A 29 -39.72 -25.83 -5.88
CA ASP A 29 -39.33 -27.18 -5.53
C ASP A 29 -39.08 -27.17 -4.02
N LYS A 30 -40.12 -27.57 -3.26
CA LYS A 30 -40.10 -27.85 -1.83
C LYS A 30 -39.29 -29.14 -1.56
N GLY A 31 -38.10 -29.21 -2.13
CA GLY A 31 -37.09 -30.16 -1.71
C GLY A 31 -36.52 -29.65 -0.39
N ASP A 32 -36.83 -30.35 0.70
CA ASP A 32 -36.15 -30.31 2.00
C ASP A 32 -34.67 -30.74 1.88
N ALA A 33 -33.93 -30.17 0.92
CA ALA A 33 -32.50 -30.27 0.85
C ALA A 33 -31.95 -29.35 1.94
N ALA A 34 -31.86 -29.90 3.15
CA ALA A 34 -31.14 -29.29 4.26
C ALA A 34 -29.88 -28.61 3.71
N PRO A 35 -29.61 -27.33 4.06
CA PRO A 35 -28.48 -26.58 3.51
C PRO A 35 -27.27 -27.48 3.64
N ARG A 36 -26.71 -27.89 2.50
CA ARG A 36 -25.54 -28.78 2.46
C ARG A 36 -24.50 -28.07 3.29
N THR A 37 -24.37 -28.51 4.54
CA THR A 37 -23.37 -28.03 5.46
C THR A 37 -22.09 -28.50 4.83
N PHE A 38 -21.44 -27.59 4.11
CA PHE A 38 -20.12 -27.80 3.57
C PHE A 38 -19.27 -28.16 4.79
N SER A 39 -19.06 -29.46 4.99
CA SER A 39 -18.14 -29.93 6.01
C SER A 39 -16.80 -29.41 5.54
N PRO A 40 -16.18 -28.46 6.26
CA PRO A 40 -14.95 -27.85 5.81
C PRO A 40 -13.97 -28.97 5.52
N ILE A 41 -13.49 -29.03 4.27
CA ILE A 41 -12.52 -30.04 3.84
C ILE A 41 -11.41 -30.02 4.89
N LYS A 42 -11.19 -31.15 5.56
CA LYS A 42 -10.12 -31.31 6.55
C LYS A 42 -8.80 -31.41 5.82
N LEU A 43 -8.37 -30.30 5.21
CA LEU A 43 -7.01 -30.20 4.68
C LEU A 43 -6.04 -30.01 5.86
N PRO A 44 -4.86 -30.65 5.81
CA PRO A 44 -3.74 -30.31 6.67
C PRO A 44 -3.44 -28.80 6.64
N ILE A 45 -2.92 -28.27 7.75
CA ILE A 45 -2.67 -26.83 7.91
C ILE A 45 -1.64 -26.32 6.89
N GLU A 46 -0.71 -27.18 6.50
CA GLU A 46 0.33 -26.94 5.51
C GLU A 46 -0.28 -26.71 4.12
N LEU A 47 -1.29 -27.50 3.73
CA LEU A 47 -1.99 -27.31 2.46
C LEU A 47 -2.81 -26.02 2.46
N TRP A 48 -3.42 -25.66 3.59
CA TRP A 48 -4.10 -24.37 3.70
C TRP A 48 -3.15 -23.19 3.56
N ARG A 49 -1.94 -23.25 4.12
CA ARG A 49 -0.92 -22.22 3.91
C ARG A 49 -0.58 -22.05 2.44
N GLU A 50 -0.31 -23.14 1.73
CA GLU A 50 -0.01 -23.08 0.29
C GLU A 50 -1.18 -22.53 -0.52
N VAL A 51 -2.42 -22.95 -0.21
CA VAL A 51 -3.61 -22.40 -0.87
C VAL A 51 -3.73 -20.89 -0.65
N ILE A 52 -3.50 -20.40 0.57
CA ILE A 52 -3.53 -18.97 0.89
C ILE A 52 -2.44 -18.22 0.12
N LEU A 53 -1.22 -18.77 0.07
CA LEU A 53 -0.09 -18.17 -0.64
C LEU A 53 -0.27 -18.24 -2.17
N VAL A 54 -0.94 -19.23 -2.73
CA VAL A 54 -1.21 -19.30 -4.18
C VAL A 54 -2.37 -18.37 -4.55
N THR A 55 -3.36 -18.21 -3.67
CA THR A 55 -4.54 -17.35 -3.88
C THR A 55 -4.31 -15.87 -3.56
N GLN A 56 -3.04 -15.41 -3.59
CA GLN A 56 -2.62 -14.01 -3.42
C GLN A 56 -3.37 -13.00 -4.30
N SER A 57 -4.05 -13.45 -5.36
CA SER A 57 -4.95 -12.62 -6.16
C SER A 57 -6.16 -12.08 -5.37
N SER A 58 -6.46 -12.63 -4.19
CA SER A 58 -7.54 -12.14 -3.33
C SER A 58 -7.13 -10.88 -2.54
N LYS A 59 -8.02 -9.88 -2.53
CA LYS A 59 -7.71 -8.49 -2.16
C LYS A 59 -7.25 -8.26 -0.71
N ASP A 60 -7.39 -9.22 0.21
CA ASP A 60 -6.93 -9.10 1.61
C ASP A 60 -6.96 -10.45 2.34
N ILE A 61 -5.83 -10.88 2.93
CA ILE A 61 -5.75 -12.07 3.79
C ILE A 61 -6.72 -12.00 4.99
N ASN A 62 -7.08 -10.79 5.46
CA ASN A 62 -8.02 -10.62 6.56
C ASN A 62 -9.45 -11.04 6.18
N SER A 63 -9.80 -11.03 4.89
CA SER A 63 -11.11 -11.52 4.44
C SER A 63 -11.27 -13.02 4.73
N LEU A 64 -10.19 -13.80 4.59
CA LEU A 64 -10.15 -15.22 4.91
C LEU A 64 -10.30 -15.49 6.41
N SER A 65 -9.76 -14.60 7.27
CA SER A 65 -9.90 -14.72 8.73
C SER A 65 -11.36 -14.61 9.22
N ARG A 66 -12.25 -14.08 8.38
CA ARG A 66 -13.67 -13.87 8.68
C ARG A 66 -14.57 -15.02 8.23
N THR A 67 -14.08 -15.96 7.42
CA THR A 67 -14.91 -17.04 6.87
C THR A 67 -15.15 -18.16 7.88
N CYS A 68 -14.11 -18.65 8.57
CA CYS A 68 -14.23 -19.69 9.59
C CYS A 68 -13.14 -19.61 10.67
N LYS A 69 -13.35 -20.30 11.80
CA LYS A 69 -12.41 -20.32 12.94
C LYS A 69 -11.04 -20.89 12.55
N GLY A 70 -11.01 -21.96 11.74
CA GLY A 70 -9.76 -22.57 11.28
C GLY A 70 -8.91 -21.60 10.46
N LEU A 71 -9.51 -20.96 9.46
CA LEU A 71 -8.81 -19.95 8.65
C LEU A 71 -8.40 -18.72 9.47
N ARG A 72 -9.17 -18.33 10.48
CA ARG A 72 -8.75 -17.30 11.44
C ARG A 72 -7.47 -17.70 12.19
N THR A 73 -7.38 -18.94 12.67
CA THR A 73 -6.17 -19.43 13.35
C THR A 73 -4.98 -19.47 12.40
N ILE A 74 -5.17 -19.96 11.16
CA ILE A 74 -4.10 -20.06 10.17
C ILE A 74 -3.61 -18.67 9.75
N THR A 75 -4.53 -17.75 9.43
CA THR A 75 -4.21 -16.37 9.06
C THR A 75 -3.74 -15.51 10.23
N ALA A 76 -3.79 -16.01 11.48
CA ALA A 76 -3.17 -15.36 12.63
C ALA A 76 -1.65 -15.57 12.69
N ASP A 77 -1.13 -16.57 11.98
CA ASP A 77 0.28 -16.92 11.97
C ASP A 77 1.14 -15.81 11.35
N VAL A 78 2.08 -15.29 12.14
CA VAL A 78 2.97 -14.20 11.74
C VAL A 78 3.89 -14.60 10.58
N ASN A 79 4.37 -15.85 10.54
CA ASN A 79 5.22 -16.33 9.46
C ASN A 79 4.47 -16.33 8.13
N LEU A 80 3.24 -16.86 8.14
CA LEU A 80 2.38 -16.88 6.96
C LEU A 80 2.08 -15.46 6.47
N ARG A 81 1.81 -14.52 7.38
CA ARG A 81 1.56 -13.12 7.03
C ARG A 81 2.77 -12.44 6.41
N ALA A 82 3.96 -12.64 6.98
CA ALA A 82 5.21 -12.10 6.45
C ALA A 82 5.47 -12.65 5.04
N GLU A 83 5.36 -13.96 4.87
CA GLU A 83 5.53 -14.62 3.58
C GLU A 83 4.50 -14.17 2.55
N TYR A 84 3.23 -14.05 2.95
CA TYR A 84 2.16 -13.52 2.10
C TYR A 84 2.51 -12.11 1.59
N ILE A 85 2.96 -11.22 2.46
CA ILE A 85 3.33 -9.85 2.11
C ILE A 85 4.54 -9.85 1.17
N LEU A 86 5.59 -10.60 1.51
CA LEU A 86 6.83 -10.64 0.73
C LEU A 86 6.67 -11.30 -0.64
N ARG A 87 5.73 -12.25 -0.80
CA ARG A 87 5.39 -12.78 -2.13
C ARG A 87 4.54 -11.79 -2.95
N SER A 88 3.77 -10.93 -2.29
CA SER A 88 2.84 -9.99 -2.95
C SER A 88 3.49 -8.66 -3.37
N CYS A 89 4.68 -8.33 -2.85
CA CYS A 89 5.34 -7.05 -3.14
C CYS A 89 6.87 -7.16 -3.00
N MET A 90 7.59 -6.11 -3.42
CA MET A 90 9.05 -6.07 -3.31
C MET A 90 9.49 -5.96 -1.83
N PRO A 91 10.68 -6.47 -1.45
CA PRO A 91 11.16 -6.39 -0.07
C PRO A 91 11.23 -4.96 0.50
N CYS A 92 11.48 -3.94 -0.33
CA CYS A 92 11.48 -2.53 0.07
C CYS A 92 10.07 -1.95 0.32
N GLU A 93 9.04 -2.56 -0.26
CA GLU A 93 7.64 -2.14 -0.11
C GLU A 93 6.92 -2.90 1.01
N ALA A 94 7.45 -4.06 1.40
CA ALA A 94 6.80 -4.99 2.32
C ALA A 94 6.35 -4.35 3.64
N ILE A 95 7.20 -3.55 4.28
CA ILE A 95 6.84 -2.87 5.54
C ILE A 95 5.76 -1.82 5.31
N PHE A 96 5.82 -1.08 4.20
CA PHE A 96 4.77 -0.13 3.84
C PHE A 96 3.45 -0.85 3.58
N GLN A 97 3.44 -1.92 2.79
CA GLN A 97 2.24 -2.72 2.51
C GLN A 97 1.64 -3.33 3.79
N ALA A 98 2.50 -3.79 4.70
CA ALA A 98 2.07 -4.26 6.02
C ALA A 98 1.43 -3.12 6.83
N SER A 99 2.02 -1.92 6.78
CA SER A 99 1.57 -0.74 7.52
C SER A 99 0.19 -0.22 7.06
N LEU A 100 -0.19 -0.48 5.81
CA LEU A 100 -1.55 -0.22 5.30
C LEU A 100 -2.61 -1.15 5.90
N ARG A 101 -2.19 -2.24 6.56
CA ARG A 101 -3.03 -3.25 7.18
C ARG A 101 -2.89 -3.20 8.71
N PRO A 102 -3.54 -2.22 9.37
CA PRO A 102 -3.31 -1.91 10.78
C PRO A 102 -3.62 -3.06 11.74
N ASP A 103 -4.51 -3.97 11.36
CA ASP A 103 -4.84 -5.13 12.17
C ASP A 103 -3.74 -6.18 12.22
N MET A 104 -2.90 -6.22 11.17
CA MET A 104 -1.78 -7.14 11.05
C MET A 104 -0.46 -6.51 11.53
N PHE A 105 -0.33 -5.19 11.44
CA PHE A 105 0.92 -4.48 11.71
C PHE A 105 1.22 -4.37 13.21
N ASN A 106 2.01 -5.32 13.71
CA ASN A 106 2.52 -5.39 15.09
C ASN A 106 4.05 -5.59 15.10
N GLU A 107 4.65 -5.59 16.30
CA GLU A 107 6.10 -5.78 16.48
C GLU A 107 6.59 -7.11 15.90
N GLU A 108 5.90 -8.21 16.22
CA GLU A 108 6.25 -9.55 15.73
C GLU A 108 6.28 -9.64 14.20
N LEU A 109 5.28 -9.09 13.51
CA LEU A 109 5.24 -9.08 12.05
C LEU A 109 6.35 -8.21 11.47
N LEU A 110 6.64 -7.07 12.08
CA LEU A 110 7.69 -6.17 11.61
C LEU A 110 9.07 -6.83 11.73
N GLU A 111 9.36 -7.46 12.87
CA GLU A 111 10.59 -8.23 13.08
C GLU A 111 10.69 -9.41 12.10
N MET A 112 9.58 -10.13 11.88
CA MET A 112 9.55 -11.25 10.94
C MET A 112 9.76 -10.81 9.49
N LEU A 113 9.18 -9.68 9.07
CA LEU A 113 9.42 -9.13 7.74
C LEU A 113 10.91 -8.79 7.56
N LEU A 114 11.52 -8.13 8.55
CA LEU A 114 12.93 -7.77 8.52
C LEU A 114 13.85 -8.99 8.49
N SER A 115 13.56 -10.02 9.29
CA SER A 115 14.34 -11.26 9.32
C SER A 115 14.25 -12.04 8.00
N GLN A 116 13.11 -11.94 7.31
CA GLN A 116 12.89 -12.53 5.98
C GLN A 116 13.35 -11.62 4.81
N GLY A 117 14.09 -10.55 5.09
CA GLY A 117 14.74 -9.73 4.07
C GLY A 117 13.98 -8.48 3.63
N ALA A 118 12.87 -8.12 4.30
CA ALA A 118 12.25 -6.82 4.08
C ALA A 118 13.22 -5.69 4.43
N VAL A 119 13.14 -4.58 3.69
CA VAL A 119 14.02 -3.43 3.88
C VAL A 119 13.23 -2.30 4.51
N LEU A 120 13.59 -1.96 5.75
CA LEU A 120 13.14 -0.69 6.34
C LEU A 120 13.93 0.47 5.74
N SER A 121 13.27 1.28 4.90
CA SER A 121 13.83 2.50 4.32
C SER A 121 13.79 3.68 5.29
N ARG A 122 14.86 4.48 5.33
CA ARG A 122 14.94 5.72 6.12
C ARG A 122 13.86 6.73 5.73
N TYR A 123 13.58 6.86 4.43
CA TYR A 123 12.55 7.76 3.92
C TYR A 123 11.15 7.33 4.40
N PHE A 124 10.86 6.02 4.46
CA PHE A 124 9.58 5.53 5.01
C PHE A 124 9.42 5.91 6.46
N VAL A 125 10.46 5.73 7.27
CA VAL A 125 10.44 6.13 8.67
C VAL A 125 10.22 7.63 8.81
N GLN A 126 10.91 8.47 8.04
CA GLN A 126 10.74 9.92 8.11
C GLN A 126 9.34 10.36 7.71
N ALA A 127 8.82 9.85 6.57
CA ALA A 127 7.46 10.13 6.12
C ALA A 127 6.42 9.63 7.12
N PHE A 128 6.65 8.46 7.72
CA PHE A 128 5.83 7.91 8.79
C PHE A 128 5.80 8.84 9.99
N VAL A 129 6.96 9.24 10.52
CA VAL A 129 7.10 10.14 11.67
C VAL A 129 6.41 11.48 11.41
N GLN A 130 6.72 12.13 10.28
CA GLN A 130 6.14 13.42 9.91
C GLN A 130 4.62 13.35 9.87
N ARG A 131 4.06 12.33 9.21
CA ARG A 131 2.60 12.18 9.09
C ARG A 131 1.97 11.73 10.40
N PHE A 132 2.59 10.83 11.15
CA PHE A 132 2.07 10.35 12.43
C PHE A 132 1.92 11.50 13.43
N PHE A 133 2.93 12.36 13.56
CA PHE A 133 2.86 13.55 14.43
C PHE A 133 2.01 14.69 13.87
N ALA A 134 1.94 14.84 12.54
CA ALA A 134 1.02 15.80 11.93
C ALA A 134 -0.46 15.41 12.18
N HIS A 135 -0.77 14.12 12.13
CA HIS A 135 -2.12 13.60 12.40
C HIS A 135 -2.51 13.72 13.87
N THR A 136 -1.61 13.45 14.81
CA THR A 136 -1.92 13.64 16.24
C THR A 136 -2.20 15.10 16.60
N ARG A 137 -1.73 16.06 15.78
CA ARG A 137 -1.98 17.50 15.97
C ARG A 137 -3.21 18.04 15.23
N ARG A 138 -3.63 17.39 14.13
CA ARG A 138 -4.78 17.83 13.30
C ARG A 138 -5.85 16.74 13.28
N PHE A 139 -6.85 16.89 14.15
CA PHE A 139 -7.98 15.98 14.40
C PHE A 139 -8.97 15.76 13.22
N GLY A 140 -8.54 15.80 11.94
CA GLY A 140 -9.48 15.79 10.81
C GLY A 140 -9.06 15.12 9.51
N GLY A 141 -7.87 14.52 9.42
CA GLY A 141 -7.41 13.87 8.18
C GLY A 141 -7.58 12.36 8.21
N ALA A 142 -8.41 11.80 7.31
CA ALA A 142 -8.47 10.36 7.06
C ALA A 142 -7.20 9.89 6.34
N SER A 143 -6.17 9.54 7.12
CA SER A 143 -4.93 8.94 6.63
C SER A 143 -4.87 7.48 7.01
N TRP A 144 -4.16 6.66 6.24
CA TRP A 144 -3.96 5.25 6.60
C TRP A 144 -3.32 5.08 7.99
N LEU A 145 -2.56 6.08 8.44
CA LEU A 145 -1.96 6.15 9.78
C LEU A 145 -2.99 6.31 10.90
N SER A 146 -4.16 6.90 10.64
CA SER A 146 -5.18 7.08 11.67
C SER A 146 -5.77 5.74 12.14
N ARG A 147 -5.65 4.69 11.32
CA ARG A 147 -6.10 3.35 11.65
C ARG A 147 -4.99 2.50 12.30
N MET A 148 -3.75 2.95 12.28
CA MET A 148 -2.63 2.18 12.82
C MET A 148 -2.71 2.07 14.34
N LYS A 149 -2.52 0.85 14.85
CA LYS A 149 -2.43 0.61 16.30
C LYS A 149 -1.16 1.25 16.85
N PHE A 150 -1.27 1.87 18.01
CA PHE A 150 -0.13 2.51 18.69
C PHE A 150 1.04 1.54 18.89
N SER A 151 0.76 0.26 19.18
CA SER A 151 1.80 -0.77 19.33
C SER A 151 2.62 -0.99 18.05
N GLY A 152 1.98 -1.05 16.88
CA GLY A 152 2.66 -1.16 15.59
C GLY A 152 3.50 0.08 15.26
N ALA A 153 2.96 1.27 15.55
CA ALA A 153 3.69 2.53 15.41
C ALA A 153 4.92 2.60 16.34
N ALA A 154 4.75 2.25 17.61
CA ALA A 154 5.82 2.23 18.60
C ALA A 154 6.92 1.22 18.23
N ALA A 155 6.55 0.02 17.76
CA ALA A 155 7.50 -0.99 17.30
C ALA A 155 8.33 -0.49 16.11
N LEU A 156 7.66 0.13 15.11
CA LEU A 156 8.35 0.73 13.97
C LEU A 156 9.35 1.80 14.40
N MET A 157 8.96 2.68 15.33
CA MET A 157 9.83 3.73 15.86
C MET A 157 11.03 3.16 16.65
N LYS A 158 10.81 2.14 17.48
CA LYS A 158 11.86 1.45 18.23
C LYS A 158 12.90 0.85 17.29
N ILE A 159 12.46 0.07 16.30
CA ILE A 159 13.35 -0.56 15.33
C ILE A 159 14.05 0.49 14.46
N ALA A 160 13.34 1.55 14.06
CA ALA A 160 13.93 2.63 13.29
C ALA A 160 15.04 3.35 14.06
N ASN A 161 14.83 3.66 15.35
CA ASN A 161 15.85 4.28 16.19
C ASN A 161 17.09 3.38 16.34
N GLN A 162 16.89 2.07 16.50
CA GLN A 162 18.00 1.11 16.57
C GLN A 162 18.77 1.02 15.25
N LYS A 163 18.05 0.99 14.12
CA LYS A 163 18.65 0.80 12.78
C LYS A 163 19.33 2.05 12.25
N PHE A 164 18.83 3.24 12.59
CA PHE A 164 19.27 4.48 11.97
C PHE A 164 20.13 5.39 12.85
N SER A 165 20.43 4.99 14.11
CA SER A 165 21.41 5.51 15.11
C SER A 165 21.75 7.01 15.15
N GLU A 166 21.89 7.68 14.01
CA GLU A 166 22.07 9.11 13.77
C GLU A 166 20.79 9.74 13.20
N GLY A 167 19.93 10.26 14.08
CA GLY A 167 18.97 11.31 13.72
C GLY A 167 17.85 10.89 12.77
N ILE A 168 16.85 10.19 13.30
CA ILE A 168 15.47 10.47 12.89
C ILE A 168 15.06 11.70 13.70
N ASN A 169 15.64 12.85 13.41
CA ASN A 169 15.30 14.09 14.12
C ASN A 169 14.03 14.64 13.45
N PRO A 170 12.85 14.60 14.09
CA PRO A 170 11.60 15.08 13.52
C PRO A 170 11.56 16.61 13.38
N THR A 171 12.67 17.30 13.64
CA THR A 171 12.80 18.75 13.57
C THR A 171 12.42 19.27 12.18
N SER A 172 11.59 20.31 12.21
CA SER A 172 10.81 20.92 11.12
C SER A 172 11.51 21.20 9.79
N HIS A 173 12.84 21.16 9.73
CA HIS A 173 13.60 21.33 8.49
C HIS A 173 13.31 20.22 7.48
N TYR A 174 13.23 18.95 7.89
CA TYR A 174 12.97 17.85 6.96
C TYR A 174 11.54 17.83 6.41
N ALA A 175 10.56 18.36 7.16
CA ALA A 175 9.20 18.50 6.67
C ALA A 175 9.11 19.58 5.57
N MET A 176 9.91 20.65 5.71
CA MET A 176 10.05 21.71 4.72
C MET A 176 10.82 21.22 3.50
N ASP A 177 11.87 20.41 3.70
CA ASP A 177 12.65 19.77 2.64
C ASP A 177 11.84 18.71 1.88
N LEU A 178 10.90 18.02 2.52
CA LEU A 178 9.96 17.11 1.83
C LEU A 178 8.92 17.88 1.00
N GLU A 179 8.42 19.01 1.50
CA GLU A 179 7.54 19.89 0.71
C GLU A 179 8.29 20.55 -0.45
N LEU A 180 9.54 20.96 -0.24
CA LEU A 180 10.46 21.44 -1.28
C LEU A 180 10.85 20.33 -2.24
N TYR A 181 11.00 19.08 -1.78
CA TYR A 181 11.17 17.92 -2.66
C TYR A 181 9.92 17.72 -3.52
N LEU A 182 8.71 17.75 -2.94
CA LEU A 182 7.48 17.56 -3.71
C LEU A 182 7.15 18.73 -4.66
N ARG A 183 7.65 19.94 -4.40
CA ARG A 183 7.39 21.16 -5.21
C ARG A 183 8.58 21.69 -6.00
N GLY A 184 9.78 21.14 -5.79
CA GLY A 184 11.04 21.65 -6.31
C GLY A 184 11.35 21.18 -7.73
N SER A 185 12.35 21.80 -8.34
CA SER A 185 12.85 21.34 -9.65
C SER A 185 13.50 19.95 -9.54
N PRO A 186 13.57 19.19 -10.63
CA PRO A 186 14.22 17.87 -10.65
C PRO A 186 15.65 17.89 -10.10
N GLU A 187 16.42 18.95 -10.36
CA GLU A 187 17.78 19.11 -9.84
C GLU A 187 17.81 19.29 -8.31
N LEU A 188 16.84 20.03 -7.77
CA LEU A 188 16.71 20.23 -6.32
C LEU A 188 16.29 18.93 -5.64
N GLN A 189 15.37 18.18 -6.25
CA GLN A 189 14.94 16.86 -5.80
C GLN A 189 16.11 15.87 -5.77
N LEU A 190 16.93 15.85 -6.82
CA LEU A 190 18.12 14.99 -6.87
C LEU A 190 19.15 15.39 -5.82
N LYS A 191 19.44 16.70 -5.69
CA LYS A 191 20.37 17.21 -4.69
C LYS A 191 19.90 16.87 -3.28
N LEU A 192 18.61 17.03 -2.99
CA LEU A 192 17.99 16.59 -1.74
C LEU A 192 18.16 15.08 -1.55
N LEU A 193 17.84 14.24 -2.53
CA LEU A 193 18.03 12.77 -2.46
C LEU A 193 19.48 12.39 -2.15
N VAL A 194 20.45 13.04 -2.80
CA VAL A 194 21.90 12.81 -2.62
C VAL A 194 22.35 13.25 -1.22
N GLU A 195 22.02 14.48 -0.82
CA GLU A 195 22.48 15.08 0.45
C GLU A 195 21.83 14.39 1.66
N THR A 196 20.57 13.98 1.53
CA THR A 196 19.81 13.38 2.63
C THR A 196 19.86 11.85 2.64
N LYS A 197 20.46 11.22 1.61
CA LYS A 197 20.46 9.77 1.37
C LYS A 197 19.05 9.17 1.43
N LEU A 198 18.07 9.89 0.88
CA LEU A 198 16.69 9.43 0.85
C LEU A 198 16.46 8.52 -0.36
N ALA A 199 15.87 7.36 -0.11
CA ALA A 199 15.33 6.48 -1.15
C ALA A 199 13.81 6.66 -1.18
N PRO A 200 13.19 7.19 -2.25
CA PRO A 200 11.75 7.35 -2.31
C PRO A 200 11.06 5.98 -2.37
N ILE A 201 9.90 5.90 -1.72
CA ILE A 201 9.09 4.67 -1.61
C ILE A 201 8.27 4.37 -2.87
N PHE A 202 8.12 5.33 -3.79
CA PHE A 202 7.21 5.20 -4.92
C PHE A 202 7.97 5.10 -6.26
N PRO A 203 7.90 3.96 -6.97
CA PRO A 203 8.08 3.89 -8.41
C PRO A 203 6.82 4.30 -9.20
N THR A 204 5.68 4.55 -8.53
CA THR A 204 4.39 4.85 -9.22
C THR A 204 4.04 6.33 -9.27
N ASP A 205 4.39 7.13 -8.26
CA ASP A 205 4.16 8.59 -8.29
C ASP A 205 5.32 9.35 -8.93
N ILE A 206 6.46 8.68 -9.04
CA ILE A 206 7.60 9.07 -9.84
C ILE A 206 7.57 8.13 -11.02
N SER A 207 6.96 8.53 -12.15
CA SER A 207 6.88 7.64 -13.32
C SER A 207 8.28 7.10 -13.65
N ALA A 208 8.38 5.92 -14.27
CA ALA A 208 9.67 5.45 -14.78
C ALA A 208 10.39 6.56 -15.58
N ASP A 209 9.63 7.44 -16.23
CA ASP A 209 10.14 8.62 -16.95
C ASP A 209 10.74 9.71 -16.05
N PHE A 210 10.36 9.84 -14.78
CA PHE A 210 10.99 10.81 -13.88
C PHE A 210 12.36 10.34 -13.40
N ALA A 211 12.53 9.05 -13.09
CA ALA A 211 13.88 8.52 -12.89
C ALA A 211 14.72 8.72 -14.17
N HIS A 212 14.10 8.66 -15.36
CA HIS A 212 14.75 8.97 -16.63
C HIS A 212 15.04 10.47 -16.84
N THR A 213 14.21 11.41 -16.37
CA THR A 213 14.49 12.86 -16.46
C THR A 213 15.53 13.35 -15.47
N LEU A 214 15.72 12.60 -14.37
CA LEU A 214 16.70 12.87 -13.33
C LEU A 214 18.12 12.41 -13.68
N VAL A 215 18.26 11.37 -14.52
CA VAL A 215 19.56 10.83 -14.92
C VAL A 215 20.14 11.69 -16.04
N LYS A 216 20.96 12.68 -15.66
CA LYS A 216 21.76 13.49 -16.59
C LYS A 216 23.21 13.01 -16.71
N SER A 217 23.64 12.11 -15.82
CA SER A 217 24.98 11.52 -15.82
C SER A 217 24.98 10.08 -15.30
N PRO A 218 25.98 9.26 -15.67
CA PRO A 218 26.08 7.86 -15.22
C PRO A 218 26.33 7.72 -13.71
N GLU A 219 26.91 8.72 -13.06
CA GLU A 219 27.06 8.74 -11.59
C GLU A 219 25.70 8.86 -10.88
N GLN A 220 24.79 9.67 -11.43
CA GLN A 220 23.43 9.81 -10.90
C GLN A 220 22.62 8.53 -11.10
N ALA A 221 22.83 7.82 -12.21
CA ALA A 221 22.22 6.51 -12.44
C ALA A 221 22.70 5.48 -11.40
N ARG A 222 24.01 5.40 -11.13
CA ARG A 222 24.54 4.52 -10.08
C ARG A 222 23.98 4.88 -8.71
N LEU A 223 23.95 6.16 -8.37
CA LEU A 223 23.42 6.61 -7.09
C LEU A 223 21.93 6.26 -6.91
N LEU A 224 21.11 6.48 -7.94
CA LEU A 224 19.69 6.10 -7.90
C LEU A 224 19.52 4.57 -7.82
N HIS A 225 20.32 3.80 -8.56
CA HIS A 225 20.32 2.34 -8.46
C HIS A 225 20.68 1.86 -7.04
N ASP A 226 21.72 2.42 -6.44
CA ASP A 226 22.19 2.08 -5.09
C ASP A 226 21.15 2.47 -4.01
N ASN A 227 20.27 3.43 -4.32
CA ASN A 227 19.13 3.82 -3.50
C ASN A 227 17.82 3.08 -3.85
N GLY A 228 17.90 2.00 -4.65
CA GLY A 228 16.78 1.08 -4.90
C GLY A 228 15.83 1.48 -6.03
N PHE A 229 16.18 2.46 -6.86
CA PHE A 229 15.37 2.83 -8.03
C PHE A 229 15.56 1.85 -9.19
N ARG A 230 14.47 1.49 -9.88
CA ARG A 230 14.53 0.72 -11.13
C ARG A 230 14.95 1.63 -12.29
N ILE A 231 16.19 1.48 -12.74
CA ILE A 231 16.68 2.08 -13.99
C ILE A 231 16.67 1.01 -15.08
N LYS A 232 16.07 1.29 -16.24
CA LYS A 232 16.08 0.35 -17.37
C LYS A 232 17.53 0.09 -17.78
N GLU A 233 17.96 -1.17 -17.83
CA GLU A 233 19.33 -1.58 -18.22
C GLU A 233 19.80 -0.98 -19.55
N LYS A 234 18.88 -0.77 -20.50
CA LYS A 234 19.18 -0.09 -21.78
C LYS A 234 19.81 1.30 -21.61
N LEU A 235 19.56 1.99 -20.51
CA LEU A 235 20.16 3.30 -20.22
C LEU A 235 21.50 3.20 -19.51
N LEU A 236 21.77 2.13 -18.76
CA LEU A 236 23.10 1.89 -18.21
C LEU A 236 24.13 1.58 -19.31
N MET A 237 23.68 1.12 -20.48
CA MET A 237 24.53 0.82 -21.64
C MET A 237 24.67 1.95 -22.66
N GLN A 238 23.94 3.06 -22.50
CA GLN A 238 24.03 4.22 -23.40
C GLN A 238 25.12 5.22 -23.03
N TRP A 239 25.89 4.94 -21.97
CA TRP A 239 26.95 5.79 -21.41
C TRP A 239 28.23 4.99 -21.20
#